data_AF-A0A933H9H4-F1
#
_entry.id   AF-A0A933H9H4-F1
#
_cell.length_a   1.000
_cell.length_b   1.000
_cell.length_c   1.000
_cell.angle_alpha   90.00
_cell.angle_beta   90.00
_cell.angle_gamma   90.00
#
_symmetry.space_group_name_H-M   'P 1'
#
loop_
_entity.id
_entity.type
_entity.pdbx_description
1 polymer ?
#
loop_
_entity_poly.entity_id
_entity_poly.type
_entity_poly.pdbx_seq_one_letter_code
_entity_poly.pdbx_strand_id
1 'polypeptide(L)' 'MSTKKLHRIVGKAIVSEKFREGILNGKRAELMRQFNLEAEEFGAMMSIRANTLSDFARGVNTILARQDSR' A
#
# COMPACT_ATOMS: atom_id res chain seq x y z
N MET A 1 -7.31 11.90 -2.49
CA MET A 1 -6.37 10.76 -2.71
C MET A 1 -5.43 10.96 -3.89
N SER A 2 -4.18 10.53 -3.76
CA SER A 2 -3.13 10.64 -4.77
C SER A 2 -2.64 9.25 -5.20
N THR A 3 -3.02 8.83 -6.40
CA THR A 3 -2.58 7.57 -7.04
C THR A 3 -1.06 7.40 -7.07
N LYS A 4 -0.34 8.52 -7.22
CA LYS A 4 1.14 8.57 -7.20
C LYS A 4 1.74 8.07 -5.89
N LYS A 5 1.12 8.34 -4.73
CA LYS A 5 1.62 7.87 -3.43
C LYS A 5 1.50 6.34 -3.31
N LEU A 6 0.36 5.79 -3.73
CA LEU A 6 0.10 4.35 -3.71
C LEU A 6 1.04 3.59 -4.65
N HIS A 7 1.26 4.09 -5.87
CA HIS A 7 2.26 3.53 -6.78
C HIS A 7 3.68 3.60 -6.21
N ARG A 8 4.03 4.70 -5.52
CA ARG A 8 5.35 4.83 -4.88
C ARG A 8 5.56 3.79 -3.77
N ILE A 9 4.51 3.46 -3.02
CA ILE A 9 4.56 2.41 -1.98
C ILE A 9 4.85 1.05 -2.62
N VAL A 10 4.12 0.68 -3.66
CA VAL A 10 4.35 -0.58 -4.39
C VAL A 10 5.74 -0.61 -5.01
N GLY A 11 6.16 0.46 -5.67
CA GLY A 11 7.50 0.58 -6.26
C GLY A 11 8.60 0.40 -5.22
N LYS A 12 8.46 1.03 -4.04
CA LYS A 12 9.43 0.84 -2.92
C LYS A 12 9.46 -0.60 -2.43
N ALA A 13 8.31 -1.28 -2.38
CA ALA A 13 8.23 -2.69 -1.98
C ALA A 13 8.83 -3.64 -3.03
N ILE A 14 8.91 -3.24 -4.30
CA ILE A 14 9.62 -4.00 -5.34
C ILE A 14 11.14 -3.89 -5.14
N VAL A 15 11.66 -2.68 -4.92
CA VAL A 15 13.11 -2.44 -4.88
C VAL A 15 13.76 -2.58 -3.50
N SER A 16 12.97 -2.61 -2.42
CA SER A 16 13.47 -2.71 -1.05
C SER A 16 12.87 -3.90 -0.33
N GLU A 17 13.69 -4.93 -0.15
CA GLU A 17 13.33 -6.13 0.61
C GLU A 17 12.92 -5.83 2.05
N LYS A 18 13.72 -5.03 2.77
CA LYS A 18 13.38 -4.60 4.15
C LYS A 18 12.01 -3.92 4.24
N PHE A 19 11.66 -3.11 3.24
CA PHE A 19 10.37 -2.45 3.19
C PHE A 19 9.24 -3.43 2.88
N ARG A 20 9.45 -4.34 1.93
CA ARG A 20 8.53 -5.42 1.59
C ARG A 20 8.22 -6.31 2.79
N GLU A 21 9.25 -6.77 3.48
CA GLU A 21 9.10 -7.58 4.70
C GLU A 21 8.31 -6.83 5.77
N GLY A 22 8.60 -5.55 5.99
CA GLY A 22 7.84 -4.76 6.97
C GLY A 22 6.37 -4.57 6.59
N ILE A 23 6.04 -4.46 5.29
CA ILE A 23 4.65 -4.41 4.82
C ILE A 23 3.90 -5.72 5.08
N LEU A 24 4.58 -6.86 4.96
CA LEU A 24 3.97 -8.18 5.08
C LEU A 24 3.96 -8.68 6.54
N ASN A 25 4.94 -8.30 7.36
CA ASN A 25 5.15 -8.80 8.71
C ASN A 25 4.70 -7.82 9.82
N GLY A 26 3.58 -7.12 9.61
CA GLY A 26 2.92 -6.36 10.67
C GLY A 26 3.46 -4.94 10.95
N LYS A 27 4.57 -4.51 10.33
CA LYS A 27 5.06 -3.12 10.44
C LYS A 27 4.40 -2.15 9.45
N ARG A 28 3.35 -2.59 8.76
CA ARG A 28 2.71 -1.83 7.69
C ARG A 28 2.22 -0.46 8.15
N ALA A 29 1.56 -0.38 9.30
CA ALA A 29 1.01 0.89 9.81
C ALA A 29 2.10 1.96 9.99
N GLU A 30 3.23 1.59 10.60
CA GLU A 30 4.38 2.48 10.79
C GLU A 30 5.00 2.91 9.46
N LEU A 31 5.19 1.96 8.54
CA LEU A 31 5.75 2.23 7.22
C LEU A 31 4.84 3.13 6.37
N MET A 32 3.52 2.96 6.46
CA MET A 32 2.56 3.77 5.70
C MET A 32 2.50 5.22 6.19
N ARG A 33 2.75 5.49 7.49
CA ARG A 33 2.80 6.86 8.03
C ARG A 33 3.86 7.73 7.33
N GLN A 34 4.92 7.11 6.80
CA GLN A 34 5.98 7.82 6.07
C GLN A 34 5.52 8.43 4.73
N PHE A 35 4.37 8.01 4.20
CA PHE A 35 3.87 8.43 2.89
C PHE A 35 2.84 9.55 2.95
N ASN A 36 2.55 10.09 4.14
CA ASN A 36 1.57 11.15 4.36
C ASN A 36 0.24 10.86 3.65
N LEU A 37 -0.30 9.66 3.88
CA LEU A 37 -1.57 9.21 3.32
C LEU A 37 -2.73 9.92 4.03
N GLU A 38 -3.79 10.22 3.27
CA GLU A 38 -5.07 10.66 3.85
C GLU A 38 -5.69 9.53 4.69
N ALA A 39 -6.60 9.88 5.60
CA ALA A 39 -7.20 8.90 6.52
C ALA A 39 -7.88 7.73 5.78
N GLU A 40 -8.58 8.04 4.69
CA GLU A 40 -9.23 7.02 3.85
C GLU A 40 -8.19 6.14 3.13
N GLU A 41 -7.09 6.71 2.63
CA GLU A 41 -5.99 5.98 1.98
C GLU A 41 -5.33 5.02 2.96
N PHE A 42 -5.01 5.55 4.15
CA PHE A 42 -4.37 4.80 5.20
C PHE A 42 -5.25 3.63 5.65
N GLY A 43 -6.55 3.87 5.86
CA GLY A 43 -7.52 2.83 6.20
C GLY A 43 -7.61 1.75 5.12
N ALA A 44 -7.69 2.16 3.85
CA ALA A 44 -7.73 1.23 2.73
C ALA A 44 -6.45 0.36 2.67
N MET A 45 -5.27 0.95 2.86
CA MET A 45 -3.99 0.23 2.90
C MET A 45 -3.87 -0.76 4.06
N MET A 46 -4.44 -0.44 5.22
CA MET A 46 -4.49 -1.35 6.37
C MET A 46 -5.47 -2.51 6.15
N SER A 47 -6.51 -2.31 5.33
CA SER A 47 -7.50 -3.34 5.04
C SER A 47 -6.99 -4.47 4.13
N ILE A 48 -5.90 -4.25 3.40
CA ILE A 48 -5.31 -5.23 2.47
C ILE A 48 -4.82 -6.45 3.27
N ARG A 49 -5.34 -7.65 2.98
CA ARG A 49 -4.76 -8.90 3.49
C ARG A 49 -3.83 -9.46 2.42
N ALA A 50 -2.54 -9.56 2.73
CA ALA A 50 -1.52 -9.97 1.78
C ALA A 50 -0.40 -10.71 2.50
N ASN A 51 -0.07 -11.91 2.00
CA ASN A 51 1.06 -12.72 2.45
C ASN A 51 2.25 -12.62 1.48
N THR A 52 2.00 -12.09 0.28
CA THR A 52 3.01 -11.88 -0.75
C THR A 52 2.98 -10.45 -1.27
N LEU A 53 4.07 -10.02 -1.91
CA LEU A 53 4.12 -8.71 -2.58
C LEU A 53 3.04 -8.61 -3.68
N SER A 54 2.81 -9.69 -4.42
CA SER A 54 1.81 -9.73 -5.49
C SER A 54 0.38 -9.53 -4.96
N ASP A 55 0.05 -10.13 -3.81
CA ASP A 55 -1.25 -9.92 -3.16
C ASP A 55 -1.42 -8.47 -2.72
N PHE A 56 -0.36 -7.89 -2.15
CA PHE A 56 -0.36 -6.50 -1.73
C PHE A 56 -0.56 -5.56 -2.92
N ALA A 57 0.18 -5.76 -4.01
CA ALA A 57 0.03 -4.97 -5.24
C ALA A 57 -1.38 -5.08 -5.84
N ARG A 58 -1.99 -6.28 -5.83
CA ARG A 58 -3.39 -6.47 -6.25
C ARG A 58 -4.37 -5.71 -5.35
N GLY A 59 -4.16 -5.72 -4.04
CA GLY A 59 -4.96 -4.93 -3.10
C GLY A 59 -4.87 -3.43 -3.39
N VAL A 60 -3.66 -2.91 -3.64
CA VAL A 60 -3.45 -1.52 -4.02
C VAL A 60 -4.17 -1.19 -5.34
N ASN A 61 -4.05 -2.05 -6.35
CA ASN A 61 -4.73 -1.84 -7.63
C ASN A 61 -6.25 -1.82 -7.48
N THR A 62 -6.80 -2.64 -6.58
CA THR A 62 -8.25 -2.64 -6.27
C THR A 62 -8.69 -1.33 -5.62
N ILE A 63 -7.86 -0.73 -4.76
CA ILE A 63 -8.13 0.58 -4.16
C ILE A 63 -8.13 1.66 -5.24
N LEU A 64 -7.13 1.65 -6.13
CA LEU A 64 -7.01 2.59 -7.24
C LEU A 64 -8.21 2.50 -8.20
N ALA A 65 -8.60 1.29 -8.61
CA ALA A 65 -9.72 1.08 -9.52
C ALA A 65 -11.07 1.57 -8.96
N ARG A 66 -11.27 1.50 -7.64
CA ARG A 66 -12.45 2.06 -6.96
C ARG A 66 -12.50 3.59 -7.02
N GLN A 67 -11.36 4.25 -7.21
CA GLN A 67 -11.28 5.70 -7.32
C GLN A 67 -11.62 6.17 -8.73
N ASP A 68 -11.08 5.49 -9.75
CA ASP A 68 -11.33 5.83 -11.15
C ASP A 68 -12.81 5.64 -11.55
N SER A 69 -13.57 4.90 -10.74
CA SER A 69 -15.00 4.66 -10.92
C SER A 69 -15.91 5.67 -10.19
N ARG A 70 -15.35 6.68 -9.51
CA ARG A 70 -16.06 7.76 -8.81
C ARG A 70 -15.85 9.09 -9.51
#